data_AF-A0A840VCM1-F1
#
_entry.id   AF-A0A840VCM1-F1
#
_cell.length_a   1.000
_cell.length_b   1.000
_cell.length_c   1.000
_cell.angle_alpha   90.00
_cell.angle_beta   90.00
_cell.angle_gamma   90.00
#
_symmetry.space_group_name_H-M   'P 1'
#
loop_
_entity.id
_entity.type
_entity.pdbx_description
1 polymer ?
#
loop_
_entity_poly.entity_id
_entity_poly.type
_entity_poly.pdbx_seq_one_letter_code
_entity_poly.pdbx_strand_id
1 'polypeptide(L)'
;MSTCLRWKEAAMLEAVVRGEPWVAADIHSLALRRHARQWNTIFRQSSDWDSLREPCIRLLRSLVLRSHLLHQPDFPAATGAAMLLRCAAYEPEWARDPLSWEGAERGSVADTMGGFLRHLWQEWPVPSGFQSVWWERGSLRCPSRDWFCALAQGRSLRKLESFPREISNRALHAALQAPPNLSMAQAIRWGQMKVLGAPEQFVERVLHSSMVGDFLHEAVWSRLLQKWSAAGSAGSFEWVAEILQLQLAMGRDAYVHELLRLPMSDLLRCCREHWRLLAQSLGRESELENETALEDVAIRRSLRNRSRARWSPMSGLLEFEYRESVRSWRGTTIRFEERLSLLELEHEARELRHCVAGYWRKCLSGRSAIFSCVSEIDGCEKRLLTLEVEVPQRRVIQVRGYRNRAPMAVEWRWVTAWARRQGFQIAV
;
A
#
# COMPACT_ATOMS: atom_id res chain seq x y z
N MET A 1 42.48 -11.44 2.68
CA MET A 1 42.21 -11.05 4.09
C MET A 1 42.46 -12.27 4.96
N SER A 2 43.22 -12.19 6.05
CA SER A 2 43.52 -13.39 6.85
C SER A 2 42.26 -13.92 7.52
N THR A 3 42.10 -15.25 7.57
CA THR A 3 40.97 -15.93 8.23
C THR A 3 40.77 -15.48 9.67
N CYS A 4 41.87 -15.22 10.39
CA CYS A 4 41.87 -14.67 11.76
C CYS A 4 41.16 -13.31 11.87
N LEU A 5 41.30 -12.42 10.87
CA LEU A 5 40.65 -11.11 10.90
C LEU A 5 39.11 -11.23 10.76
N ARG A 6 38.63 -12.10 9.84
CA ARG A 6 37.19 -12.33 9.66
C ARG A 6 36.53 -12.89 10.92
N TRP A 7 37.21 -13.76 11.66
CA TRP A 7 36.70 -14.28 12.93
C TRP A 7 36.53 -13.19 13.99
N LYS A 8 37.49 -12.26 14.11
CA LYS A 8 37.37 -11.10 15.01
C LYS A 8 36.21 -10.20 14.61
N GLU A 9 36.07 -9.90 13.32
CA GLU A 9 34.97 -9.10 12.78
C GLU A 9 33.60 -9.75 13.03
N ALA A 10 33.49 -11.07 12.90
CA ALA A 10 32.27 -11.82 13.16
C ALA A 10 31.89 -11.79 14.65
N ALA A 11 32.85 -12.04 15.55
CA ALA A 11 32.64 -11.99 17.00
C ALA A 11 32.22 -10.59 17.47
N MET A 12 32.79 -9.55 16.85
CA MET A 12 32.41 -8.18 17.17
C MET A 12 31.00 -7.82 16.67
N LEU A 13 30.59 -8.26 15.47
CA LEU A 13 29.20 -8.07 15.03
C LEU A 13 28.21 -8.84 15.91
N GLU A 14 28.60 -10.00 16.44
CA GLU A 14 27.83 -10.72 17.44
C GLU A 14 27.65 -9.90 18.72
N ALA A 15 28.73 -9.33 19.27
CA ALA A 15 28.67 -8.43 20.43
C ALA A 15 27.75 -7.22 20.18
N VAL A 16 27.83 -6.62 18.98
CA VAL A 16 26.92 -5.53 18.56
C VAL A 16 25.46 -5.95 18.62
N VAL A 17 25.12 -7.11 18.06
CA VAL A 17 23.74 -7.63 18.06
C VAL A 17 23.29 -8.05 19.45
N ARG A 18 24.19 -8.47 20.34
CA ARG A 18 23.90 -8.73 21.76
C ARG A 18 23.73 -7.44 22.58
N GLY A 19 24.04 -6.28 22.01
CA GLY A 19 23.98 -4.98 22.71
C GLY A 19 25.20 -4.68 23.58
N GLU A 20 26.26 -5.47 23.45
CA GLU A 20 27.49 -5.35 24.22
C GLU A 20 28.32 -4.12 23.77
N PRO A 21 29.25 -3.63 24.60
CA PRO A 21 30.20 -2.59 24.20
C PRO A 21 31.10 -3.05 23.06
N TRP A 22 31.36 -2.17 22.09
CA TRP A 22 32.25 -2.42 20.96
C TRP A 22 32.96 -1.13 20.53
N VAL A 23 34.14 -1.26 19.92
CA VAL A 23 34.96 -0.12 19.50
C VAL A 23 35.05 -0.08 17.97
N ALA A 24 34.53 1.00 17.37
CA ALA A 24 34.50 1.12 15.91
C ALA A 24 35.89 1.21 15.25
N ALA A 25 36.93 1.57 16.01
CA ALA A 25 38.31 1.63 15.54
C ALA A 25 38.89 0.24 15.21
N ASP A 26 38.33 -0.83 15.80
CA ASP A 26 38.81 -2.21 15.61
C ASP A 26 38.40 -2.80 14.25
N ILE A 27 37.47 -2.13 13.54
CA ILE A 27 37.03 -2.54 12.20
C ILE A 27 37.79 -1.75 11.14
N HIS A 28 38.63 -2.40 10.34
CA HIS A 28 39.33 -1.69 9.28
C HIS A 28 38.39 -1.24 8.15
N SER A 29 37.41 -2.05 7.76
CA SER A 29 36.47 -1.71 6.68
C SER A 29 35.45 -0.64 7.06
N LEU A 30 35.42 0.47 6.30
CA LEU A 30 34.42 1.52 6.49
C LEU A 30 32.99 1.02 6.21
N ALA A 31 32.81 0.14 5.22
CA ALA A 31 31.52 -0.45 4.92
C ALA A 31 31.03 -1.29 6.10
N LEU A 32 31.88 -2.15 6.65
CA LEU A 32 31.55 -2.99 7.80
C LEU A 32 31.26 -2.15 9.06
N ARG A 33 31.98 -1.04 9.27
CA ARG A 33 31.66 -0.06 10.34
C ARG A 33 30.25 0.51 10.21
N ARG A 34 29.80 0.82 8.99
CA ARG A 34 28.44 1.33 8.74
C ARG A 34 27.40 0.27 9.09
N HIS A 35 27.62 -0.99 8.71
CA HIS A 35 26.77 -2.11 9.11
C HIS A 35 26.73 -2.27 10.64
N ALA A 36 27.89 -2.30 11.32
CA ALA A 36 27.94 -2.40 12.78
C ALA A 36 27.16 -1.28 13.48
N ARG A 37 27.30 -0.02 13.04
CA ARG A 37 26.50 1.10 13.59
C ARG A 37 25.01 0.91 13.36
N GLN A 38 24.61 0.46 12.17
CA GLN A 38 23.20 0.23 11.85
C GLN A 38 22.59 -0.84 12.76
N TRP A 39 23.28 -1.98 12.94
CA TRP A 39 22.83 -3.06 13.82
C TRP A 39 22.80 -2.64 15.29
N ASN A 40 23.79 -1.86 15.73
CA ASN A 40 23.81 -1.29 17.08
C ASN A 40 22.59 -0.40 17.33
N THR A 41 22.23 0.46 16.36
CA THR A 41 21.03 1.30 16.44
C THR A 41 19.77 0.46 16.57
N ILE A 42 19.62 -0.58 15.75
CA ILE A 42 18.44 -1.48 15.78
C ILE A 42 18.27 -2.14 17.15
N PHE A 43 19.31 -2.80 17.65
CA PHE A 43 19.21 -3.68 18.84
C PHE A 43 19.41 -2.98 20.19
N ARG A 44 19.90 -1.73 20.20
CA ARG A 44 19.90 -0.89 21.42
C ARG A 44 18.59 -0.14 21.64
N GLN A 45 17.85 0.16 20.58
CA GLN A 45 16.66 1.02 20.67
C GLN A 45 15.41 0.30 21.16
N SER A 46 15.33 -1.04 21.04
CA SER A 46 14.16 -1.79 21.47
C SER A 46 14.47 -3.24 21.82
N SER A 47 13.83 -3.74 22.88
CA SER A 47 13.76 -5.17 23.25
C SER A 47 12.83 -5.97 22.33
N ASP A 48 12.04 -5.31 21.47
CA ASP A 48 11.11 -5.98 20.54
C ASP A 48 11.83 -6.95 19.58
N TRP A 49 13.13 -6.79 19.42
CA TRP A 49 13.97 -7.60 18.53
C TRP A 49 14.68 -8.75 19.22
N ASP A 50 14.46 -8.99 20.52
CA ASP A 50 15.23 -9.97 21.29
C ASP A 50 15.16 -11.38 20.71
N SER A 51 13.98 -11.79 20.22
CA SER A 51 13.77 -13.08 19.55
C SER A 51 14.57 -13.23 18.24
N LEU A 52 15.00 -12.13 17.64
CA LEU A 52 15.73 -12.10 16.37
C LEU A 52 17.24 -11.98 16.52
N ARG A 53 17.77 -11.81 17.74
CA ARG A 53 19.21 -11.67 17.97
C ARG A 53 19.97 -12.89 17.44
N GLU A 54 19.60 -14.09 17.88
CA GLU A 54 20.32 -15.31 17.51
C GLU A 54 20.25 -15.63 16.00
N PRO A 55 19.07 -15.57 15.34
CA PRO A 55 19.01 -15.69 13.88
C PRO A 55 19.87 -14.65 13.16
N CYS A 56 19.86 -13.38 13.60
CA CYS A 56 20.70 -12.34 13.00
C CYS A 56 22.19 -12.62 13.17
N ILE A 57 22.62 -13.09 14.34
CA ILE A 57 24.00 -13.48 14.61
C ILE A 57 24.44 -14.57 13.63
N ARG A 58 23.64 -15.63 13.45
CA ARG A 58 23.94 -16.72 12.49
C ARG A 58 24.08 -16.22 11.07
N LEU A 59 23.17 -15.36 10.61
CA LEU A 59 23.22 -14.75 9.27
C LEU A 59 24.49 -13.90 9.10
N LEU A 60 24.75 -12.97 10.02
CA LEU A 60 25.90 -12.07 9.94
C LEU A 60 27.22 -12.81 10.01
N ARG A 61 27.33 -13.79 10.91
CA ARG A 61 28.53 -14.64 11.03
C ARG A 61 28.80 -15.39 9.74
N SER A 62 27.77 -15.97 9.12
CA SER A 62 27.91 -16.61 7.80
C SER A 62 28.42 -15.61 6.76
N LEU A 63 27.77 -14.45 6.63
CA LEU A 63 28.13 -13.46 5.61
C LEU A 63 29.55 -12.89 5.79
N VAL A 64 30.01 -12.66 7.02
CA VAL A 64 31.38 -12.18 7.31
C VAL A 64 32.42 -13.25 7.01
N LEU A 65 32.17 -14.49 7.43
CA LEU A 65 33.15 -15.57 7.30
C LEU A 65 33.25 -16.09 5.87
N ARG A 66 32.12 -16.15 5.16
CA ARG A 66 31.95 -16.85 3.87
C ARG A 66 31.79 -15.91 2.67
N SER A 67 31.77 -14.59 2.87
CA SER A 67 31.69 -13.64 1.77
C SER A 67 32.40 -12.32 2.08
N HIS A 68 32.48 -11.45 1.08
CA HIS A 68 32.90 -10.05 1.25
C HIS A 68 31.72 -9.07 1.25
N LEU A 69 30.47 -9.55 1.28
CA LEU A 69 29.28 -8.74 1.07
C LEU A 69 29.20 -7.52 1.99
N LEU A 70 29.42 -7.69 3.29
CA LEU A 70 29.36 -6.60 4.28
C LEU A 70 30.54 -5.63 4.19
N HIS A 71 31.59 -5.98 3.44
CA HIS A 71 32.73 -5.13 3.16
C HIS A 71 32.55 -4.34 1.86
N GLN A 72 31.56 -4.66 1.02
CA GLN A 72 31.33 -3.95 -0.24
C GLN A 72 30.54 -2.65 -0.01
N PRO A 73 30.98 -1.51 -0.58
CA PRO A 73 30.33 -0.22 -0.36
C PRO A 73 28.96 -0.08 -1.06
N ASP A 74 28.71 -0.88 -2.09
CA ASP A 74 27.46 -0.98 -2.85
C ASP A 74 26.40 -1.84 -2.16
N PHE A 75 26.74 -2.53 -1.06
CA PHE A 75 25.76 -3.16 -0.16
C PHE A 75 25.32 -2.19 0.95
N PRO A 76 24.19 -1.49 0.80
CA PRO A 76 23.75 -0.43 1.72
C PRO A 76 23.43 -0.96 3.13
N ALA A 77 24.02 -0.34 4.15
CA ALA A 77 23.85 -0.76 5.54
C ALA A 77 22.40 -0.76 6.03
N ALA A 78 21.64 0.31 5.78
CA ALA A 78 20.28 0.43 6.27
C ALA A 78 19.32 -0.59 5.63
N THR A 79 19.29 -0.68 4.30
CA THR A 79 18.40 -1.61 3.59
C THR A 79 18.89 -3.05 3.66
N GLY A 80 20.21 -3.28 3.71
CA GLY A 80 20.81 -4.59 3.94
C GLY A 80 20.47 -5.15 5.32
N ALA A 81 20.60 -4.35 6.39
CA ALA A 81 20.19 -4.76 7.73
C ALA A 81 18.69 -5.04 7.81
N ALA A 82 17.84 -4.19 7.22
CA ALA A 82 16.40 -4.41 7.17
C ALA A 82 16.03 -5.71 6.41
N MET A 83 16.74 -6.03 5.33
CA MET A 83 16.56 -7.28 4.59
C MET A 83 16.99 -8.50 5.42
N LEU A 84 18.13 -8.44 6.11
CA LEU A 84 18.60 -9.52 6.97
C LEU A 84 17.72 -9.74 8.20
N LEU A 85 17.16 -8.68 8.78
CA LEU A 85 16.13 -8.79 9.82
C LEU A 85 14.89 -9.54 9.32
N ARG A 86 14.45 -9.28 8.09
CA ARG A 86 13.35 -10.04 7.49
C ARG A 86 13.74 -11.50 7.31
N CYS A 87 14.96 -11.77 6.85
CA CYS A 87 15.46 -13.15 6.72
C CYS A 87 15.46 -13.88 8.08
N ALA A 88 15.95 -13.22 9.13
CA ALA A 88 15.97 -13.69 10.52
C ALA A 88 14.56 -13.98 11.05
N ALA A 89 13.58 -13.15 10.68
CA ALA A 89 12.19 -13.38 11.09
C ALA A 89 11.59 -14.67 10.53
N TYR A 90 12.16 -15.24 9.45
CA TYR A 90 11.77 -16.50 8.82
C TYR A 90 12.72 -17.66 9.15
N GLU A 91 13.38 -17.61 10.30
CA GLU A 91 14.29 -18.68 10.75
C GLU A 91 13.65 -20.08 10.78
N PRO A 92 12.39 -20.26 11.25
CA PRO A 92 11.74 -21.57 11.21
C PRO A 92 11.54 -22.15 9.80
N GLU A 93 11.58 -21.30 8.77
CA GLU A 93 11.37 -21.68 7.39
C GLU A 93 12.69 -21.91 6.61
N TRP A 94 13.84 -21.74 7.26
CA TRP A 94 15.13 -22.02 6.62
C TRP A 94 15.29 -23.52 6.35
N ALA A 95 15.57 -23.86 5.09
CA ALA A 95 15.89 -25.21 4.66
C ALA A 95 17.30 -25.64 5.10
N ARG A 96 18.24 -24.69 5.21
CA ARG A 96 19.63 -24.96 5.58
C ARG A 96 20.14 -23.92 6.57
N ASP A 97 21.02 -24.36 7.48
CA ASP A 97 21.70 -23.47 8.42
C ASP A 97 22.55 -22.43 7.65
N PRO A 98 22.41 -21.12 7.92
CA PRO A 98 23.27 -20.09 7.34
C PRO A 98 24.76 -20.42 7.45
N LEU A 99 25.21 -21.05 8.55
CA LEU A 99 26.63 -21.32 8.80
C LEU A 99 27.20 -22.44 7.91
N SER A 100 26.36 -23.29 7.32
CA SER A 100 26.76 -24.32 6.37
C SER A 100 26.90 -23.79 4.93
N TRP A 101 26.63 -22.51 4.69
CA TRP A 101 26.81 -21.90 3.39
C TRP A 101 28.30 -21.84 3.01
N GLU A 102 28.64 -22.33 1.82
CA GLU A 102 30.01 -22.36 1.32
C GLU A 102 30.52 -20.98 0.89
N GLY A 103 29.61 -20.04 0.62
CA GLY A 103 29.96 -18.66 0.33
C GLY A 103 30.22 -18.34 -1.14
N ALA A 104 30.50 -17.06 -1.38
CA ALA A 104 31.02 -16.57 -2.66
C ALA A 104 32.05 -15.47 -2.38
N GLU A 105 33.34 -15.80 -2.54
CA GLU A 105 34.43 -14.85 -2.27
C GLU A 105 34.60 -13.81 -3.38
N ARG A 106 34.17 -14.13 -4.60
CA ARG A 106 34.27 -13.27 -5.78
C ARG A 106 32.92 -13.27 -6.49
N GLY A 107 32.17 -12.19 -6.35
CA GLY A 107 30.85 -12.05 -6.95
C GLY A 107 30.28 -10.67 -6.69
N SER A 108 29.37 -10.24 -7.56
CA SER A 108 28.60 -9.02 -7.31
C SER A 108 27.77 -9.15 -6.03
N VAL A 109 27.31 -8.04 -5.48
CA VAL A 109 26.34 -8.03 -4.37
C VAL A 109 25.10 -8.86 -4.72
N ALA A 110 24.60 -8.76 -5.95
CA ALA A 110 23.42 -9.49 -6.41
C ALA A 110 23.66 -11.00 -6.47
N ASP A 111 24.79 -11.45 -7.02
CA ASP A 111 25.11 -12.88 -7.13
C ASP A 111 25.34 -13.51 -5.75
N THR A 112 26.10 -12.81 -4.90
CA THR A 112 26.43 -13.27 -3.55
C THR A 112 25.16 -13.38 -2.70
N MET A 113 24.32 -12.34 -2.71
CA MET A 113 23.05 -12.36 -2.00
C MET A 113 22.11 -13.41 -2.57
N GLY A 114 21.99 -13.50 -3.89
CA GLY A 114 21.11 -14.48 -4.51
C GLY A 114 21.53 -15.92 -4.20
N GLY A 115 22.83 -16.21 -4.19
CA GLY A 115 23.38 -17.48 -3.72
C GLY A 115 23.05 -17.77 -2.25
N PHE A 116 23.16 -16.76 -1.38
CA PHE A 116 22.83 -16.90 0.04
C PHE A 116 21.33 -17.16 0.27
N LEU A 117 20.44 -16.40 -0.39
CA LEU A 117 18.99 -16.62 -0.29
C LEU A 117 18.59 -18.00 -0.85
N ARG A 118 19.23 -18.49 -1.92
CA ARG A 118 19.03 -19.87 -2.40
C ARG A 118 19.45 -20.90 -1.36
N HIS A 119 20.59 -20.71 -0.71
CA HIS A 119 21.06 -21.61 0.34
C HIS A 119 20.03 -21.72 1.47
N LEU A 120 19.54 -20.57 1.96
CA LEU A 120 18.62 -20.50 3.10
C LEU A 120 17.27 -21.17 2.83
N TRP A 121 16.69 -21.06 1.64
CA TRP A 121 15.31 -21.53 1.41
C TRP A 121 15.13 -22.55 0.29
N GLN A 122 15.96 -22.56 -0.77
CA GLN A 122 15.65 -23.35 -1.96
C GLN A 122 16.02 -24.82 -1.79
N GLU A 123 15.00 -25.63 -1.53
CA GLU A 123 14.98 -27.07 -1.80
C GLU A 123 14.55 -27.32 -3.24
N TRP A 124 13.61 -26.49 -3.73
CA TRP A 124 13.12 -26.48 -5.10
C TRP A 124 13.53 -25.20 -5.82
N PRO A 125 13.93 -25.26 -7.10
CA PRO A 125 14.30 -24.07 -7.86
C PRO A 125 13.14 -23.08 -7.96
N VAL A 126 13.41 -21.82 -7.61
CA VAL A 126 12.50 -20.69 -7.80
C VAL A 126 13.18 -19.65 -8.69
N PRO A 127 12.45 -18.98 -9.61
CA PRO A 127 13.03 -17.93 -10.45
C PRO A 127 13.76 -16.87 -9.63
N SER A 128 14.94 -16.45 -10.11
CA SER A 128 15.83 -15.53 -9.37
C SER A 128 15.16 -14.22 -9.01
N GLY A 129 14.33 -13.66 -9.90
CA GLY A 129 13.62 -12.42 -9.67
C GLY A 129 12.66 -12.46 -8.47
N PHE A 130 12.21 -13.65 -8.04
CA PHE A 130 11.30 -13.77 -6.90
C PHE A 130 12.00 -13.45 -5.58
N GLN A 131 13.34 -13.48 -5.55
CA GLN A 131 14.11 -13.08 -4.38
C GLN A 131 13.96 -11.58 -4.05
N SER A 132 13.38 -10.78 -4.96
CA SER A 132 13.07 -9.37 -4.71
C SER A 132 12.19 -9.14 -3.48
N VAL A 133 11.38 -10.14 -3.06
CA VAL A 133 10.48 -10.04 -1.90
C VAL A 133 11.21 -9.73 -0.58
N TRP A 134 12.48 -10.10 -0.48
CA TRP A 134 13.30 -9.82 0.71
C TRP A 134 13.73 -8.35 0.80
N TRP A 135 13.73 -7.66 -0.34
CA TRP A 135 14.05 -6.24 -0.47
C TRP A 135 12.83 -5.32 -0.33
N GLU A 136 11.63 -5.87 -0.47
CA GLU A 136 10.37 -5.13 -0.28
C GLU A 136 10.29 -4.54 1.13
N ARG A 137 9.84 -3.28 1.22
CA ARG A 137 9.63 -2.59 2.50
C ARG A 137 8.35 -3.08 3.17
N GLY A 138 8.25 -2.88 4.49
CA GLY A 138 7.08 -3.24 5.28
C GLY A 138 7.43 -4.11 6.47
N SER A 139 6.42 -4.77 7.02
CA SER A 139 6.50 -5.71 8.14
C SER A 139 7.54 -6.81 7.91
N LEU A 140 8.05 -7.41 8.98
CA LEU A 140 9.00 -8.52 8.89
C LEU A 140 8.42 -9.72 8.13
N ARG A 141 7.17 -10.08 8.45
CA ARG A 141 6.40 -11.11 7.73
C ARG A 141 5.37 -10.45 6.82
N CYS A 142 5.15 -11.04 5.65
CA CYS A 142 4.18 -10.56 4.67
C CYS A 142 3.84 -11.69 3.67
N PRO A 143 2.65 -11.65 3.05
CA PRO A 143 2.19 -12.71 2.16
C PRO A 143 3.18 -13.05 1.04
N SER A 144 3.78 -12.07 0.36
CA SER A 144 4.72 -12.32 -0.74
C SER A 144 5.95 -13.15 -0.31
N ARG A 145 6.44 -12.95 0.92
CA ARG A 145 7.57 -13.74 1.46
C ARG A 145 7.12 -15.13 1.90
N ASP A 146 5.92 -15.24 2.47
CA ASP A 146 5.31 -16.54 2.77
C ASP A 146 5.15 -17.37 1.50
N TRP A 147 4.74 -16.74 0.40
CA TRP A 147 4.62 -17.37 -0.91
C TRP A 147 5.99 -17.81 -1.46
N PHE A 148 7.01 -16.95 -1.37
CA PHE A 148 8.38 -17.32 -1.76
C PHE A 148 8.86 -18.56 -0.99
N CYS A 149 8.71 -18.57 0.34
CA CYS A 149 9.12 -19.69 1.18
C CYS A 149 8.36 -20.97 0.83
N ALA A 150 7.05 -20.86 0.59
CA ALA A 150 6.24 -21.99 0.17
C ALA A 150 6.71 -22.58 -1.18
N LEU A 151 6.98 -21.74 -2.19
CA LEU A 151 7.52 -22.19 -3.47
C LEU A 151 8.90 -22.83 -3.33
N ALA A 152 9.78 -22.22 -2.53
CA ALA A 152 11.14 -22.72 -2.31
C ALA A 152 11.18 -24.10 -1.63
N GLN A 153 10.12 -24.45 -0.90
CA GLN A 153 9.89 -25.75 -0.27
C GLN A 153 9.01 -26.69 -1.14
N GLY A 154 8.73 -26.33 -2.40
CA GLY A 154 7.92 -27.15 -3.31
C GLY A 154 6.42 -27.19 -2.99
N ARG A 155 5.94 -26.32 -2.09
CA ARG A 155 4.51 -26.22 -1.74
C ARG A 155 3.76 -25.43 -2.81
N SER A 156 2.51 -25.83 -3.05
CA SER A 156 1.63 -25.13 -3.97
C SER A 156 1.07 -23.86 -3.33
N LEU A 157 1.27 -22.69 -3.97
CA LEU A 157 0.72 -21.41 -3.50
C LEU A 157 -0.81 -21.44 -3.34
N ARG A 158 -1.50 -22.17 -4.21
CA ARG A 158 -2.96 -22.32 -4.19
C ARG A 158 -3.52 -22.96 -2.92
N LYS A 159 -2.68 -23.66 -2.14
CA LYS A 159 -3.07 -24.25 -0.86
C LYS A 159 -2.93 -23.26 0.31
N LEU A 160 -2.30 -22.11 0.07
CA LEU A 160 -2.17 -21.07 1.08
C LEU A 160 -3.44 -20.23 1.11
N GLU A 161 -3.96 -19.99 2.31
CA GLU A 161 -5.15 -19.14 2.50
C GLU A 161 -4.90 -17.69 2.05
N SER A 162 -3.66 -17.20 2.24
CA SER A 162 -3.26 -15.84 1.85
C SER A 162 -3.10 -15.64 0.34
N PHE A 163 -3.08 -16.72 -0.45
CA PHE A 163 -2.89 -16.61 -1.90
C PHE A 163 -4.23 -16.45 -2.63
N PRO A 164 -4.36 -15.48 -3.56
CA PRO A 164 -5.63 -15.22 -4.23
C PRO A 164 -6.16 -16.42 -5.03
N ARG A 165 -7.45 -16.72 -4.88
CA ARG A 165 -8.12 -17.87 -5.52
C ARG A 165 -8.51 -17.61 -6.98
N GLU A 166 -8.44 -16.37 -7.42
CA GLU A 166 -8.74 -15.96 -8.79
C GLU A 166 -7.55 -16.25 -9.73
N ILE A 167 -6.34 -16.35 -9.18
CA ILE A 167 -5.15 -16.72 -9.95
C ILE A 167 -5.21 -18.22 -10.24
N SER A 168 -5.32 -18.58 -11.51
CA SER A 168 -5.41 -19.98 -11.96
C SER A 168 -4.08 -20.73 -11.87
N ASN A 169 -4.13 -22.07 -11.80
CA ASN A 169 -2.93 -22.91 -11.87
C ASN A 169 -2.14 -22.68 -13.17
N ARG A 170 -2.82 -22.45 -14.29
CA ARG A 170 -2.16 -22.14 -15.57
C ARG A 170 -1.39 -20.83 -15.51
N ALA A 171 -1.97 -19.80 -14.88
CA ALA A 171 -1.31 -18.51 -14.70
C ALA A 171 -0.10 -18.62 -13.78
N LEU A 172 -0.21 -19.37 -12.68
CA LEU A 172 0.91 -19.61 -11.78
C LEU A 172 2.02 -20.43 -12.44
N HIS A 173 1.68 -21.47 -13.20
CA HIS A 173 2.66 -22.24 -13.95
C HIS A 173 3.41 -21.36 -14.98
N ALA A 174 2.68 -20.49 -15.69
CA ALA A 174 3.30 -19.51 -16.57
C ALA A 174 4.21 -18.55 -15.79
N ALA A 175 3.79 -18.05 -14.62
CA ALA A 175 4.60 -17.15 -13.79
C ALA A 175 5.97 -17.74 -13.40
N LEU A 176 6.08 -19.06 -13.21
CA LEU A 176 7.35 -19.73 -12.94
C LEU A 176 8.30 -19.77 -14.15
N GLN A 177 7.78 -19.54 -15.36
CA GLN A 177 8.53 -19.45 -16.61
C GLN A 177 8.77 -17.98 -17.05
N ALA A 178 8.45 -17.02 -16.17
CA ALA A 178 8.60 -15.61 -16.48
C ALA A 178 10.08 -15.22 -16.64
N PRO A 179 10.39 -14.13 -17.37
CA PRO A 179 11.75 -13.60 -17.48
C PRO A 179 12.41 -13.40 -16.10
N PRO A 180 13.71 -13.72 -15.95
CA PRO A 180 14.37 -13.81 -14.64
C PRO A 180 14.52 -12.47 -13.92
N ASN A 181 14.36 -11.36 -14.63
CA ASN A 181 14.41 -9.99 -14.10
C ASN A 181 13.06 -9.52 -13.50
N LEU A 182 11.98 -10.29 -13.65
CA LEU A 182 10.69 -9.93 -13.08
C LEU A 182 10.63 -10.29 -11.59
N SER A 183 10.17 -9.35 -10.78
CA SER A 183 9.81 -9.61 -9.39
C SER A 183 8.70 -10.66 -9.28
N MET A 184 8.51 -11.27 -8.11
CA MET A 184 7.44 -12.25 -7.90
C MET A 184 6.05 -11.70 -8.27
N ALA A 185 5.75 -10.47 -7.86
CA ALA A 185 4.49 -9.81 -8.21
C ALA A 185 4.34 -9.62 -9.73
N GLN A 186 5.38 -9.12 -10.39
CA GLN A 186 5.40 -8.94 -11.84
C GLN A 186 5.26 -10.27 -12.59
N ALA A 187 5.94 -11.33 -12.14
CA ALA A 187 5.86 -12.64 -12.75
C ALA A 187 4.46 -13.26 -12.63
N ILE A 188 3.79 -13.09 -11.49
CA ILE A 188 2.40 -13.52 -11.31
C ILE A 188 1.48 -12.79 -12.30
N ARG A 189 1.60 -11.46 -12.41
CA ARG A 189 0.84 -10.66 -13.41
C ARG A 189 1.15 -11.08 -14.83
N TRP A 190 2.42 -11.29 -15.15
CA TRP A 190 2.89 -11.79 -16.44
C TRP A 190 2.23 -13.13 -16.77
N GLY A 191 2.21 -14.07 -15.83
CA GLY A 191 1.57 -15.37 -15.99
C GLY A 191 0.07 -15.29 -16.26
N GLN A 192 -0.65 -14.40 -15.56
CA GLN A 192 -2.07 -14.14 -15.83
C GLN A 192 -2.28 -13.62 -17.25
N MET A 193 -1.54 -12.60 -17.66
CA MET A 193 -1.65 -11.98 -18.97
C MET A 193 -1.25 -12.93 -20.10
N LYS A 194 -0.25 -13.79 -19.87
CA LYS A 194 0.16 -14.82 -20.82
C LYS A 194 -0.97 -15.82 -21.09
N VAL A 195 -1.68 -16.24 -20.04
CA VAL A 195 -2.86 -17.11 -20.17
C VAL A 195 -4.03 -16.42 -20.87
N LEU A 196 -4.19 -15.11 -20.64
CA LEU A 196 -5.22 -14.29 -21.30
C LEU A 196 -4.89 -13.97 -22.77
N GLY A 197 -3.71 -14.32 -23.26
CA GLY A 197 -3.29 -13.98 -24.63
C GLY A 197 -3.10 -12.47 -24.84
N ALA A 198 -2.72 -11.74 -23.79
CA ALA A 198 -2.53 -10.29 -23.86
C ALA A 198 -1.38 -9.89 -24.81
N PRO A 199 -1.50 -8.78 -25.54
CA PRO A 199 -0.42 -8.25 -26.36
C PRO A 199 0.74 -7.74 -25.49
N GLU A 200 1.97 -7.82 -26.00
CA GLU A 200 3.20 -7.50 -25.25
C GLU A 200 3.24 -6.04 -24.75
N GLN A 201 2.76 -5.10 -25.55
CA GLN A 201 2.63 -3.69 -25.14
C GLN A 201 1.71 -3.51 -23.93
N PHE A 202 0.64 -4.31 -23.84
CA PHE A 202 -0.25 -4.27 -22.68
C PHE A 202 0.41 -4.92 -21.46
N VAL A 203 1.15 -6.03 -21.67
CA VAL A 203 1.93 -6.68 -20.62
C VAL A 203 2.88 -5.68 -19.95
N GLU A 204 3.69 -4.97 -20.73
CA GLU A 204 4.64 -3.98 -20.22
C GLU A 204 3.96 -2.91 -19.34
N ARG A 205 2.84 -2.35 -19.82
CA ARG A 205 2.06 -1.34 -19.07
C ARG A 205 1.55 -1.87 -17.73
N VAL A 206 1.06 -3.11 -17.69
CA VAL A 206 0.61 -3.74 -16.43
C VAL A 206 1.78 -3.93 -15.47
N LEU A 207 2.94 -4.40 -15.94
CA LEU A 207 4.12 -4.67 -15.10
C LEU A 207 4.69 -3.40 -14.44
N HIS A 208 4.43 -2.24 -15.02
CA HIS A 208 4.83 -0.93 -14.51
C HIS A 208 3.69 -0.13 -13.84
N SER A 209 2.48 -0.70 -13.78
CA SER A 209 1.33 -0.07 -13.16
C SER A 209 1.35 -0.14 -11.63
N SER A 210 0.55 0.70 -10.98
CA SER A 210 0.46 0.74 -9.51
C SER A 210 -0.27 -0.46 -8.89
N MET A 211 -0.97 -1.26 -9.70
CA MET A 211 -1.72 -2.43 -9.23
C MET A 211 -0.90 -3.73 -9.21
N VAL A 212 0.33 -3.72 -9.76
CA VAL A 212 1.14 -4.93 -9.97
C VAL A 212 1.31 -5.77 -8.70
N GLY A 213 1.49 -5.11 -7.54
CA GLY A 213 1.68 -5.76 -6.25
C GLY A 213 0.44 -5.79 -5.35
N ASP A 214 -0.72 -5.31 -5.82
CA ASP A 214 -1.96 -5.37 -5.05
C ASP A 214 -2.66 -6.70 -5.31
N PHE A 215 -2.45 -7.66 -4.43
CA PHE A 215 -3.13 -8.96 -4.46
C PHE A 215 -4.31 -9.06 -3.49
N LEU A 216 -4.52 -8.03 -2.66
CA LEU A 216 -5.65 -7.99 -1.73
C LEU A 216 -6.97 -7.87 -2.51
N HIS A 217 -6.97 -7.11 -3.60
CA HIS A 217 -8.14 -6.89 -4.44
C HIS A 217 -8.08 -7.69 -5.75
N GLU A 218 -7.57 -8.92 -5.69
CA GLU A 218 -7.30 -9.71 -6.90
C GLU A 218 -8.53 -9.92 -7.79
N ALA A 219 -9.73 -10.09 -7.23
CA ALA A 219 -10.95 -10.23 -8.00
C ALA A 219 -11.24 -9.01 -8.91
N VAL A 220 -10.91 -7.81 -8.44
CA VAL A 220 -11.01 -6.56 -9.22
C VAL A 220 -9.95 -6.57 -10.33
N TRP A 221 -8.71 -6.88 -9.98
CA TRP A 221 -7.58 -6.84 -10.90
C TRP A 221 -7.67 -7.89 -12.01
N SER A 222 -8.00 -9.13 -11.67
CA SER A 222 -8.24 -10.20 -12.64
C SER A 222 -9.33 -9.83 -13.64
N ARG A 223 -10.44 -9.22 -13.18
CA ARG A 223 -11.52 -8.75 -14.06
C ARG A 223 -11.08 -7.59 -14.95
N LEU A 224 -10.29 -6.66 -14.41
CA LEU A 224 -9.75 -5.53 -15.18
C LEU A 224 -8.81 -6.02 -16.29
N LEU A 225 -7.88 -6.93 -15.97
CA LEU A 225 -6.95 -7.53 -16.92
C LEU A 225 -7.71 -8.26 -18.04
N GLN A 226 -8.70 -9.08 -17.70
CA GLN A 226 -9.58 -9.75 -18.68
C GLN A 226 -10.26 -8.75 -19.63
N LYS A 227 -10.79 -7.65 -19.08
CA LYS A 227 -11.49 -6.62 -19.86
C LYS A 227 -10.57 -5.95 -20.88
N TRP A 228 -9.34 -5.62 -20.50
CA TRP A 228 -8.36 -5.01 -21.42
C TRP A 228 -7.79 -6.01 -22.41
N SER A 229 -7.48 -7.25 -21.98
CA SER A 229 -7.03 -8.31 -22.88
C SER A 229 -8.07 -8.60 -23.97
N ALA A 230 -9.37 -8.66 -23.61
CA ALA A 230 -10.45 -8.87 -24.57
C ALA A 230 -10.65 -7.69 -25.52
N ALA A 231 -10.37 -6.46 -25.08
CA ALA A 231 -10.47 -5.26 -25.91
C ALA A 231 -9.29 -5.11 -26.89
N GLY A 232 -8.20 -5.85 -26.71
CA GLY A 232 -6.99 -5.73 -27.55
C GLY A 232 -6.31 -4.37 -27.47
N SER A 233 -6.60 -3.56 -26.44
CA SER A 233 -6.07 -2.22 -26.26
C SER A 233 -5.07 -2.19 -25.10
N ALA A 234 -3.94 -1.51 -25.31
CA ALA A 234 -2.98 -1.22 -24.24
C ALA A 234 -3.24 0.14 -23.58
N GLY A 235 -3.88 1.07 -24.30
CA GLY A 235 -4.08 2.44 -23.85
C GLY A 235 -4.94 2.53 -22.59
N SER A 236 -4.73 3.59 -21.82
CA SER A 236 -5.60 4.00 -20.74
C SER A 236 -5.71 3.08 -19.51
N PHE A 237 -5.01 1.95 -19.50
CA PHE A 237 -5.08 0.99 -18.40
C PHE A 237 -4.63 1.59 -17.06
N GLU A 238 -3.48 2.26 -17.03
CA GLU A 238 -2.83 2.70 -15.80
C GLU A 238 -3.67 3.74 -15.08
N TRP A 239 -4.26 4.68 -15.82
CA TRP A 239 -5.05 5.74 -15.19
C TRP A 239 -6.42 5.25 -14.75
N VAL A 240 -6.96 4.18 -15.36
CA VAL A 240 -8.12 3.46 -14.83
C VAL A 240 -7.73 2.71 -13.57
N ALA A 241 -6.67 1.91 -13.62
CA ALA A 241 -6.18 1.12 -12.49
C ALA A 241 -5.90 2.01 -11.26
N GLU A 242 -5.29 3.19 -11.47
CA GLU A 242 -5.03 4.16 -10.42
C GLU A 242 -6.30 4.73 -9.79
N ILE A 243 -7.35 5.03 -10.57
CA ILE A 243 -8.65 5.46 -10.02
C ILE A 243 -9.29 4.33 -9.22
N LEU A 244 -9.31 3.11 -9.75
CA LEU A 244 -9.88 1.96 -9.03
C LEU A 244 -9.13 1.73 -7.72
N GLN A 245 -7.80 1.84 -7.72
CA GLN A 245 -6.99 1.72 -6.50
C GLN A 245 -7.32 2.83 -5.48
N LEU A 246 -7.55 4.07 -5.93
CA LEU A 246 -8.00 5.15 -5.04
C LEU A 246 -9.39 4.87 -4.44
N GLN A 247 -10.31 4.29 -5.22
CA GLN A 247 -11.63 3.91 -4.72
C GLN A 247 -11.56 2.74 -3.72
N LEU A 248 -10.74 1.72 -3.99
CA LEU A 248 -10.50 0.60 -3.07
C LEU A 248 -9.86 1.07 -1.76
N ALA A 249 -8.91 2.01 -1.82
CA ALA A 249 -8.31 2.60 -0.63
C ALA A 249 -9.31 3.41 0.24
N MET A 250 -10.48 3.75 -0.30
CA MET A 250 -11.60 4.35 0.44
C MET A 250 -12.64 3.31 0.90
N GLY A 251 -12.39 2.01 0.72
CA GLY A 251 -13.34 0.94 1.05
C GLY A 251 -14.57 0.90 0.14
N ARG A 252 -14.45 1.39 -1.10
CA ARG A 252 -15.56 1.47 -2.07
C ARG A 252 -15.59 0.27 -3.02
N ASP A 253 -15.40 -0.93 -2.49
CA ASP A 253 -15.33 -2.19 -3.24
C ASP A 253 -16.57 -2.43 -4.11
N ALA A 254 -17.77 -2.25 -3.55
CA ALA A 254 -19.04 -2.40 -4.27
C ALA A 254 -19.12 -1.47 -5.50
N TYR A 255 -18.70 -0.22 -5.33
CA TYR A 255 -18.67 0.77 -6.41
C TYR A 255 -17.67 0.40 -7.51
N VAL A 256 -16.48 -0.09 -7.14
CA VAL A 256 -15.49 -0.58 -8.10
C VAL A 256 -16.02 -1.77 -8.89
N HIS A 257 -16.72 -2.70 -8.23
CA HIS A 257 -17.38 -3.80 -8.92
C HIS A 257 -18.46 -3.34 -9.90
N GLU A 258 -19.24 -2.32 -9.55
CA GLU A 258 -20.20 -1.69 -10.47
C GLU A 258 -19.51 -1.05 -11.67
N LEU A 259 -18.44 -0.28 -11.45
CA LEU A 259 -17.65 0.31 -12.54
C LEU A 259 -17.13 -0.75 -13.52
N LEU A 260 -16.63 -1.88 -13.01
CA LEU A 260 -16.12 -2.96 -13.86
C LEU A 260 -17.20 -3.71 -14.65
N ARG A 261 -18.48 -3.59 -14.27
CA ARG A 261 -19.62 -4.11 -15.05
C ARG A 261 -20.00 -3.22 -16.23
N LEU A 262 -19.65 -1.93 -16.19
CA LEU A 262 -19.95 -1.00 -17.28
C LEU A 262 -19.27 -1.42 -18.59
N PRO A 263 -19.82 -1.08 -19.77
CA PRO A 263 -19.10 -1.12 -21.03
C PRO A 263 -17.77 -0.35 -20.96
N MET A 264 -16.79 -0.70 -21.81
CA MET A 264 -15.45 -0.09 -21.77
C MET A 264 -15.49 1.44 -21.90
N SER A 265 -16.29 1.96 -22.84
CA SER A 265 -16.45 3.41 -23.06
C SER A 265 -16.98 4.14 -21.81
N ASP A 266 -17.96 3.56 -21.13
CA ASP A 266 -18.53 4.12 -19.91
C ASP A 266 -17.56 4.05 -18.73
N LEU A 267 -16.82 2.95 -18.58
CA LEU A 267 -15.77 2.84 -17.57
C LEU A 267 -14.71 3.93 -17.77
N LEU A 268 -14.21 4.09 -19.00
CA LEU A 268 -13.22 5.12 -19.35
C LEU A 268 -13.76 6.52 -19.06
N ARG A 269 -15.00 6.81 -19.44
CA ARG A 269 -15.68 8.09 -19.17
C ARG A 269 -15.79 8.36 -17.68
N CYS A 270 -16.26 7.38 -16.90
CA CYS A 270 -16.38 7.49 -15.44
C CYS A 270 -15.03 7.71 -14.77
N CYS A 271 -14.00 6.94 -15.11
CA CYS A 271 -12.66 7.10 -14.54
C CYS A 271 -12.00 8.43 -14.95
N ARG A 272 -12.21 8.89 -16.18
CA ARG A 272 -11.76 10.23 -16.63
C ARG A 272 -12.43 11.35 -15.85
N GLU A 273 -13.72 11.21 -15.56
CA GLU A 273 -14.44 12.18 -14.75
C GLU A 273 -13.89 12.28 -13.32
N HIS A 274 -13.48 11.16 -12.70
CA HIS A 274 -12.81 11.20 -11.40
C HIS A 274 -11.51 12.01 -11.45
N TRP A 275 -10.69 11.83 -12.49
CA TRP A 275 -9.48 12.63 -12.66
C TRP A 275 -9.78 14.11 -12.87
N ARG A 276 -10.81 14.46 -13.64
CA ARG A 276 -11.23 15.85 -13.88
C ARG A 276 -11.67 16.53 -12.59
N LEU A 277 -12.50 15.88 -11.79
CA LEU A 277 -12.93 16.41 -10.49
C LEU A 277 -11.74 16.61 -9.54
N LEU A 278 -10.78 15.67 -9.54
CA LEU A 278 -9.54 15.80 -8.77
C LEU A 278 -8.69 16.98 -9.23
N ALA A 279 -8.51 17.15 -10.53
CA ALA A 279 -7.81 18.31 -11.07
C ALA A 279 -8.51 19.62 -10.71
N GLN A 280 -9.84 19.69 -10.84
CA GLN A 280 -10.65 20.86 -10.49
C GLN A 280 -10.52 21.22 -9.00
N SER A 281 -10.61 20.23 -8.11
CA SER A 281 -10.46 20.44 -6.66
C SER A 281 -9.08 20.97 -6.29
N LEU A 282 -8.07 20.65 -7.10
CA LEU A 282 -6.70 21.12 -6.94
C LEU A 282 -6.44 22.47 -7.63
N GLY A 283 -7.34 22.95 -8.48
CA GLY A 283 -7.18 24.14 -9.33
C GLY A 283 -6.21 23.89 -10.49
N ARG A 284 -6.29 22.71 -11.10
CA ARG A 284 -5.38 22.18 -12.14
C ARG A 284 -6.15 21.57 -13.31
N GLU A 285 -7.41 21.93 -13.48
CA GLU A 285 -8.29 21.44 -14.54
C GLU A 285 -7.70 21.65 -15.94
N SER A 286 -6.93 22.72 -16.14
CA SER A 286 -6.24 23.02 -17.40
C SER A 286 -5.24 21.94 -17.82
N GLU A 287 -4.68 21.18 -16.86
CA GLU A 287 -3.77 20.08 -17.16
C GLU A 287 -4.46 18.88 -17.83
N LEU A 288 -5.80 18.80 -17.75
CA LEU A 288 -6.59 17.71 -18.30
C LEU A 288 -7.48 18.13 -19.48
N GLU A 289 -7.18 19.27 -20.12
CA GLU A 289 -7.86 19.72 -21.33
C GLU A 289 -7.60 18.79 -22.53
N ASN A 290 -6.36 18.30 -22.66
CA ASN A 290 -5.98 17.35 -23.70
C ASN A 290 -6.51 15.94 -23.35
N GLU A 291 -7.18 15.29 -24.31
CA GLU A 291 -7.73 13.94 -24.16
C GLU A 291 -6.69 12.85 -23.81
N THR A 292 -5.42 13.10 -24.12
CA THR A 292 -4.29 12.21 -23.84
C THR A 292 -3.47 12.60 -22.62
N ALA A 293 -3.83 13.69 -21.91
CA ALA A 293 -3.08 14.17 -20.75
C ALA A 293 -2.90 13.11 -19.65
N LEU A 294 -3.90 12.24 -19.47
CA LEU A 294 -3.83 11.14 -18.51
C LEU A 294 -2.87 10.02 -18.92
N GLU A 295 -2.36 9.98 -20.15
CA GLU A 295 -1.30 9.05 -20.51
C GLU A 295 0.05 9.49 -19.90
N ASP A 296 0.22 10.78 -19.59
CA ASP A 296 1.40 11.31 -18.92
C ASP A 296 1.45 10.87 -17.44
N VAL A 297 2.48 10.08 -17.12
CA VAL A 297 2.73 9.58 -15.77
C VAL A 297 3.04 10.69 -14.76
N ALA A 298 3.64 11.80 -15.18
CA ALA A 298 3.99 12.93 -14.32
C ALA A 298 2.72 13.67 -13.86
N ILE A 299 1.78 13.93 -14.78
CA ILE A 299 0.49 14.56 -14.46
C ILE A 299 -0.25 13.70 -13.44
N ARG A 300 -0.43 12.41 -13.73
CA ARG A 300 -1.13 11.47 -12.84
C ARG A 300 -0.48 11.34 -11.48
N ARG A 301 0.85 11.19 -11.44
CA ARG A 301 1.61 11.10 -10.19
C ARG A 301 1.42 12.36 -9.36
N SER A 302 1.44 13.53 -9.99
CA SER A 302 1.24 14.82 -9.32
C SER A 302 -0.15 14.93 -8.69
N LEU A 303 -1.21 14.63 -9.46
CA LEU A 303 -2.60 14.63 -8.98
C LEU A 303 -2.82 13.60 -7.85
N ARG A 304 -2.35 12.36 -8.03
CA ARG A 304 -2.46 11.29 -7.03
C ARG A 304 -1.73 11.61 -5.73
N ASN A 305 -0.55 12.23 -5.80
CA ASN A 305 0.18 12.62 -4.58
C ASN A 305 -0.61 13.64 -3.76
N ARG A 306 -1.32 14.56 -4.43
CA ARG A 306 -2.17 15.56 -3.77
C ARG A 306 -3.48 14.98 -3.27
N SER A 307 -4.06 13.98 -3.94
CA SER A 307 -5.29 13.31 -3.48
C SER A 307 -5.12 12.59 -2.13
N ARG A 308 -3.89 12.27 -1.76
CA ARG A 308 -3.54 11.71 -0.44
C ARG A 308 -3.57 12.72 0.71
N ALA A 309 -3.93 13.99 0.46
CA ALA A 309 -4.09 14.98 1.51
C ALA A 309 -5.12 14.50 2.55
N ARG A 310 -4.68 14.46 3.81
CA ARG A 310 -5.47 14.10 4.99
C ARG A 310 -5.21 15.12 6.10
N TRP A 311 -6.17 15.29 7.00
CA TRP A 311 -6.07 16.17 8.15
C TRP A 311 -6.55 15.48 9.43
N SER A 312 -6.13 16.02 10.56
CA SER A 312 -6.54 15.51 11.88
C SER A 312 -8.03 15.76 12.10
N PRO A 313 -8.73 14.83 12.79
CA PRO A 313 -10.12 15.05 13.17
C PRO A 313 -10.24 16.21 14.14
N MET A 314 -11.42 16.83 14.16
CA MET A 314 -11.78 17.84 15.13
C MET A 314 -11.76 17.24 16.55
N SER A 315 -11.12 17.93 17.50
CA SER A 315 -10.98 17.44 18.87
C SER A 315 -12.21 17.74 19.73
N GLY A 316 -12.43 16.90 20.75
CA GLY A 316 -13.53 17.07 21.71
C GLY A 316 -14.90 16.89 21.07
N LEU A 317 -15.03 15.93 20.14
CA LEU A 317 -16.32 15.47 19.64
C LEU A 317 -16.88 14.40 20.59
N LEU A 318 -18.18 14.48 20.85
CA LEU A 318 -18.92 13.46 21.58
C LEU A 318 -19.55 12.48 20.58
N GLU A 319 -19.66 11.20 20.95
CA GLU A 319 -20.47 10.26 20.17
C GLU A 319 -21.91 10.77 20.03
N PHE A 320 -22.44 10.64 18.81
CA PHE A 320 -23.79 11.06 18.47
C PHE A 320 -24.41 10.06 17.50
N GLU A 321 -25.53 9.49 17.92
CA GLU A 321 -26.42 8.68 17.11
C GLU A 321 -27.85 9.15 17.39
N TYR A 322 -28.60 9.46 16.34
CA TYR A 322 -29.99 9.91 16.46
C TYR A 322 -30.92 8.89 15.81
N ARG A 323 -31.80 8.27 16.60
CA ARG A 323 -32.78 7.30 16.10
C ARG A 323 -34.18 7.91 16.15
N GLU A 324 -34.87 7.90 15.01
CA GLU A 324 -36.27 8.36 14.92
C GLU A 324 -37.13 7.27 14.26
N SER A 325 -38.22 6.89 14.92
CA SER A 325 -39.21 5.97 14.36
C SER A 325 -40.41 6.78 13.84
N VAL A 326 -40.37 7.23 12.58
CA VAL A 326 -41.52 7.91 11.95
C VAL A 326 -42.41 6.85 11.28
N ARG A 327 -43.74 7.05 11.23
CA ARG A 327 -44.71 6.10 10.64
C ARG A 327 -44.37 5.65 9.20
N SER A 328 -43.60 6.43 8.45
CA SER A 328 -43.11 6.13 7.09
C SER A 328 -41.64 5.65 7.03
N TRP A 329 -40.93 5.69 8.15
CA TRP A 329 -39.49 5.42 8.29
C TRP A 329 -39.23 4.70 9.62
N ARG A 330 -39.71 3.45 9.75
CA ARG A 330 -39.42 2.65 10.95
C ARG A 330 -37.92 2.31 10.93
N GLY A 331 -37.17 2.78 11.93
CA GLY A 331 -35.78 2.36 12.17
C GLY A 331 -34.69 3.19 11.51
N THR A 332 -34.94 4.45 11.13
CA THR A 332 -33.87 5.30 10.57
C THR A 332 -32.89 5.76 11.65
N THR A 333 -31.62 5.47 11.42
CA THR A 333 -30.50 5.96 12.23
C THR A 333 -29.80 7.09 11.48
N ILE A 334 -29.58 8.22 12.14
CA ILE A 334 -28.86 9.39 11.60
C ILE A 334 -27.50 9.50 12.30
N ARG A 335 -26.45 9.60 11.48
CA ARG A 335 -25.06 9.77 11.91
C ARG A 335 -24.43 10.99 11.25
N PHE A 336 -23.47 11.58 11.95
CA PHE A 336 -22.65 12.67 11.44
C PHE A 336 -21.20 12.24 11.45
N GLU A 337 -20.57 12.24 10.29
CA GLU A 337 -19.20 11.75 10.13
C GLU A 337 -18.30 12.85 9.57
N GLU A 338 -17.17 13.09 10.23
CA GLU A 338 -16.17 14.00 9.70
C GLU A 338 -15.51 13.41 8.44
N ARG A 339 -15.24 14.25 7.45
CA ARG A 339 -14.46 13.91 6.26
C ARG A 339 -13.03 14.39 6.47
N LEU A 340 -12.09 13.46 6.46
CA LEU A 340 -10.70 13.63 6.91
C LEU A 340 -9.69 13.60 5.76
N SER A 341 -10.16 13.53 4.52
CA SER A 341 -9.31 13.49 3.34
C SER A 341 -9.91 14.21 2.15
N LEU A 342 -9.05 14.65 1.23
CA LEU A 342 -9.50 15.25 -0.03
C LEU A 342 -10.40 14.28 -0.79
N LEU A 343 -10.01 13.01 -0.91
CA LEU A 343 -10.80 11.99 -1.60
C LEU A 343 -12.20 11.79 -0.97
N GLU A 344 -12.32 11.84 0.35
CA GLU A 344 -13.63 11.80 1.03
C GLU A 344 -14.47 13.04 0.70
N LEU A 345 -13.88 14.24 0.62
CA LEU A 345 -14.60 15.44 0.19
C LEU A 345 -15.01 15.39 -1.28
N GLU A 346 -14.19 14.81 -2.16
CA GLU A 346 -14.55 14.59 -3.56
C GLU A 346 -15.71 13.62 -3.70
N HIS A 347 -15.70 12.56 -2.90
CA HIS A 347 -16.80 11.62 -2.84
C HIS A 347 -18.09 12.32 -2.38
N GLU A 348 -18.03 13.10 -1.30
CA GLU A 348 -19.15 13.89 -0.80
C GLU A 348 -19.67 14.86 -1.87
N ALA A 349 -18.76 15.58 -2.52
CA ALA A 349 -19.04 16.51 -3.60
C ALA A 349 -19.78 15.85 -4.76
N ARG A 350 -19.38 14.63 -5.14
CA ARG A 350 -19.98 13.88 -6.24
C ARG A 350 -21.35 13.32 -5.88
N GLU A 351 -21.51 12.73 -4.69
CA GLU A 351 -22.78 12.15 -4.24
C GLU A 351 -23.87 13.23 -4.09
N LEU A 352 -23.52 14.36 -3.47
CA LEU A 352 -24.44 15.47 -3.26
C LEU A 352 -24.42 16.51 -4.39
N ARG A 353 -23.59 16.33 -5.42
CA ARG A 353 -23.45 17.26 -6.57
C ARG A 353 -23.27 18.72 -6.16
N HIS A 354 -22.26 18.97 -5.32
CA HIS A 354 -21.87 20.30 -4.86
C HIS A 354 -20.35 20.44 -4.69
N CYS A 355 -19.84 21.66 -4.49
CA CYS A 355 -18.40 21.95 -4.57
C CYS A 355 -17.62 21.84 -3.23
N VAL A 356 -18.04 21.00 -2.28
CA VAL A 356 -17.37 20.91 -0.96
C VAL A 356 -15.90 20.48 -1.07
N ALA A 357 -15.52 19.75 -2.12
CA ALA A 357 -14.12 19.36 -2.36
C ALA A 357 -13.15 20.54 -2.35
N GLY A 358 -13.58 21.74 -2.78
CA GLY A 358 -12.77 22.96 -2.76
C GLY A 358 -12.35 23.43 -1.36
N TYR A 359 -12.96 22.90 -0.30
CA TYR A 359 -12.68 23.28 1.09
C TYR A 359 -11.46 22.57 1.69
N TRP A 360 -10.82 21.64 0.95
CA TRP A 360 -9.72 20.83 1.46
C TRP A 360 -8.55 21.65 2.04
N ARG A 361 -8.21 22.82 1.48
CA ARG A 361 -7.15 23.70 2.02
C ARG A 361 -7.52 24.29 3.38
N LYS A 362 -8.81 24.60 3.61
CA LYS A 362 -9.29 25.06 4.92
C LYS A 362 -9.26 23.94 5.95
N CYS A 363 -9.62 22.73 5.53
CA CYS A 363 -9.56 21.54 6.40
C CYS A 363 -8.13 21.18 6.77
N LEU A 364 -7.23 21.19 5.78
CA LEU A 364 -5.80 20.96 6.00
C LEU A 364 -5.16 21.99 6.94
N SER A 365 -5.63 23.24 6.91
CA SER A 365 -5.15 24.30 7.82
C SER A 365 -5.87 24.33 9.17
N GLY A 366 -6.80 23.41 9.44
CA GLY A 366 -7.57 23.36 10.69
C GLY A 366 -8.55 24.52 10.86
N ARG A 367 -8.94 25.21 9.77
CA ARG A 367 -9.90 26.33 9.81
C ARG A 367 -11.35 25.87 9.66
N SER A 368 -11.59 24.84 8.86
CA SER A 368 -12.91 24.25 8.65
C SER A 368 -12.85 22.74 8.94
N ALA A 369 -13.92 22.17 9.46
CA ALA A 369 -14.19 20.74 9.48
C ALA A 369 -15.47 20.48 8.69
N ILE A 370 -15.47 19.42 7.88
CA ILE A 370 -16.61 19.06 7.04
C ILE A 370 -17.23 17.78 7.59
N PHE A 371 -18.54 17.82 7.86
CA PHE A 371 -19.29 16.66 8.32
C PHE A 371 -20.33 16.25 7.28
N SER A 372 -20.45 14.94 7.04
CA SER A 372 -21.52 14.33 6.26
C SER A 372 -22.61 13.82 7.20
N CYS A 373 -23.86 14.20 6.93
CA CYS A 373 -25.05 13.66 7.59
C CYS A 373 -25.56 12.47 6.77
N VAL A 374 -25.54 11.29 7.38
CA VAL A 374 -25.88 10.01 6.75
C VAL A 374 -27.09 9.43 7.45
N SER A 375 -28.08 9.00 6.66
CA SER A 375 -29.16 8.14 7.15
C SER A 375 -28.89 6.69 6.80
N GLU A 376 -29.18 5.81 7.74
CA GLU A 376 -29.13 4.37 7.55
C GLU A 376 -30.53 3.79 7.75
N ILE A 377 -31.00 3.03 6.76
CA ILE A 377 -32.31 2.37 6.75
C ILE A 377 -32.12 0.96 6.22
N ASP A 378 -32.45 -0.05 7.02
CA ASP A 378 -32.30 -1.47 6.66
C ASP A 378 -30.90 -1.81 6.10
N GLY A 379 -29.86 -1.25 6.73
CA GLY A 379 -28.45 -1.40 6.31
C GLY A 379 -28.06 -0.62 5.05
N CYS A 380 -28.97 0.16 4.45
CA CYS A 380 -28.69 1.03 3.33
C CYS A 380 -28.37 2.45 3.81
N GLU A 381 -27.13 2.89 3.57
CA GLU A 381 -26.69 4.25 3.87
C GLU A 381 -27.00 5.23 2.74
N LYS A 382 -27.45 6.43 3.10
CA LYS A 382 -27.69 7.54 2.18
C LYS A 382 -27.18 8.85 2.79
N ARG A 383 -26.32 9.55 2.05
CA ARG A 383 -25.86 10.90 2.39
C ARG A 383 -26.97 11.91 2.11
N LEU A 384 -27.21 12.80 3.07
CA LEU A 384 -28.32 13.75 3.04
C LEU A 384 -27.83 15.21 2.99
N LEU A 385 -26.89 15.56 3.87
CA LEU A 385 -26.38 16.91 4.04
C LEU A 385 -24.87 16.91 4.26
N THR A 386 -24.25 18.01 3.87
CA THR A 386 -22.88 18.41 4.20
C THR A 386 -22.92 19.63 5.09
N LEU A 387 -22.14 19.62 6.16
CA LEU A 387 -22.00 20.70 7.11
C LEU A 387 -20.56 21.22 7.09
N GLU A 388 -20.40 22.54 7.02
CA GLU A 388 -19.13 23.17 7.32
C GLU A 388 -19.17 23.73 8.75
N VAL A 389 -18.20 23.31 9.54
CA VAL A 389 -17.96 23.81 10.90
C VAL A 389 -16.68 24.63 10.90
N GLU A 390 -16.76 25.89 11.30
CA GLU A 390 -15.59 26.70 11.62
C GLU A 390 -14.99 26.18 12.92
N VAL A 391 -13.75 25.67 12.85
CA VAL A 391 -13.09 25.00 13.98
C VAL A 391 -12.77 25.97 15.11
N PRO A 392 -12.15 27.16 14.87
CA PRO A 392 -11.75 28.06 15.96
C PRO A 392 -12.88 28.49 16.90
N GLN A 393 -14.08 28.74 16.34
CA GLN A 393 -15.23 29.21 17.11
C GLN A 393 -16.28 28.12 17.35
N ARG A 394 -16.03 26.89 16.85
CA ARG A 394 -16.96 25.75 16.91
C ARG A 394 -18.37 26.12 16.41
N ARG A 395 -18.45 26.72 15.22
CA ARG A 395 -19.72 27.20 14.63
C ARG A 395 -20.06 26.43 13.37
N VAL A 396 -21.29 25.93 13.26
CA VAL A 396 -21.86 25.47 11.99
C VAL A 396 -22.15 26.72 11.16
N ILE A 397 -21.42 26.93 10.08
CA ILE A 397 -21.51 28.13 9.22
C ILE A 397 -22.18 27.84 7.87
N GLN A 398 -22.34 26.57 7.52
CA GLN A 398 -23.06 26.18 6.31
C GLN A 398 -23.66 24.79 6.46
N VAL A 399 -24.86 24.59 5.93
CA VAL A 399 -25.53 23.29 5.79
C VAL A 399 -26.16 23.19 4.41
N ARG A 400 -25.74 22.22 3.61
CA ARG A 400 -26.21 22.05 2.21
C ARG A 400 -26.51 20.59 1.90
N GLY A 401 -27.61 20.33 1.21
CA GLY A 401 -27.93 19.01 0.67
C GLY A 401 -27.59 18.88 -0.81
N TYR A 402 -28.20 17.87 -1.44
CA TYR A 402 -28.09 17.61 -2.88
C TYR A 402 -28.29 18.88 -3.73
N ARG A 403 -27.35 19.17 -4.64
CA ARG A 403 -27.29 20.37 -5.49
C ARG A 403 -27.41 21.69 -4.72
N ASN A 404 -26.72 21.78 -3.58
CA ASN A 404 -26.74 22.95 -2.68
C ASN A 404 -28.12 23.30 -2.11
N ARG A 405 -29.10 22.37 -2.11
CA ARG A 405 -30.42 22.64 -1.52
C ARG A 405 -30.30 23.00 -0.03
N ALA A 406 -31.23 23.82 0.45
CA ALA A 406 -31.39 24.05 1.87
C ALA A 406 -31.88 22.77 2.60
N PRO A 407 -31.57 22.61 3.90
CA PRO A 407 -32.09 21.50 4.70
C PRO A 407 -33.61 21.59 4.87
N MET A 408 -34.27 20.43 4.90
CA MET A 408 -35.68 20.32 5.24
C MET A 408 -35.88 20.52 6.75
N ALA A 409 -37.11 20.82 7.17
CA ALA A 409 -37.44 21.02 8.59
C ALA A 409 -37.02 19.83 9.47
N VAL A 410 -37.24 18.60 9.00
CA VAL A 410 -36.82 17.38 9.71
C VAL A 410 -35.30 17.29 9.86
N GLU A 411 -34.56 17.60 8.80
CA GLU A 411 -33.10 17.53 8.81
C GLU A 411 -32.51 18.62 9.70
N TRP A 412 -33.13 19.79 9.74
CA TRP A 412 -32.77 20.86 10.68
C TRP A 412 -32.91 20.45 12.14
N ARG A 413 -33.89 19.60 12.48
CA ARG A 413 -34.01 19.05 13.84
C ARG A 413 -32.79 18.18 14.17
N TRP A 414 -32.35 17.33 13.24
CA TRP A 414 -31.17 16.48 13.43
C TRP A 414 -29.88 17.30 13.56
N VAL A 415 -29.68 18.28 12.67
CA VAL A 415 -28.54 19.20 12.73
C VAL A 415 -28.51 19.97 14.05
N THR A 416 -29.67 20.46 14.51
CA THR A 416 -29.76 21.19 15.78
C THR A 416 -29.47 20.29 16.98
N ALA A 417 -30.00 19.06 16.99
CA ALA A 417 -29.72 18.09 18.04
C ALA A 417 -28.23 17.72 18.09
N TRP A 418 -27.63 17.46 16.93
CA TRP A 418 -26.20 17.18 16.81
C TRP A 418 -25.35 18.37 17.27
N ALA A 419 -25.59 19.57 16.73
CA ALA A 419 -24.85 20.77 17.09
C ALA A 419 -24.91 21.06 18.61
N ARG A 420 -26.10 20.96 19.22
CA ARG A 420 -26.25 21.10 20.68
C ARG A 420 -25.45 20.07 21.45
N ARG A 421 -25.46 18.81 21.01
CA ARG A 421 -24.65 17.75 21.65
C ARG A 421 -23.16 18.07 21.58
N GLN A 422 -22.67 18.55 20.45
CA GLN A 422 -21.25 18.87 20.24
C GLN A 422 -20.80 20.21 20.87
N GLY A 423 -21.74 20.99 21.43
CA GLY A 423 -21.49 22.34 21.91
C GLY A 423 -21.21 23.34 20.78
N PHE A 424 -21.77 23.11 19.59
CA PHE A 424 -21.62 23.98 18.43
C PHE A 424 -22.69 25.07 18.41
N GLN A 425 -22.28 26.27 18.02
CA GLN A 425 -23.23 27.35 17.69
C GLN A 425 -23.67 27.20 16.23
N ILE A 426 -24.91 27.56 15.91
CA ILE A 426 -25.43 27.56 14.53
C ILE A 426 -25.44 29.01 14.04
N ALA A 427 -24.72 29.28 12.95
CA ALA A 427 -24.55 30.60 12.34
C ALA A 427 -24.67 30.49 10.80
N VAL A 428 -25.72 29.80 10.34
CA VAL A 428 -25.94 29.35 8.95
C VAL A 428 -26.84 30.29 8.17
#